data_AF-A0AAW5EFX1-F1
#
_entry.id   AF-A0AAW5EFX1-F1
#
_cell.length_a   1.000
_cell.length_b   1.000
_cell.length_c   1.000
_cell.angle_alpha   90.00
_cell.angle_beta   90.00
_cell.angle_gamma   90.00
#
_symmetry.space_group_name_H-M   'P 1'
#
loop_
_entity.id
_entity.type
_entity.pdbx_description
1 polymer ?
#
loop_
_entity_poly.entity_id
_entity_poly.type
_entity_poly.pdbx_seq_one_letter_code
_entity_poly.pdbx_strand_id
1 'polypeptide(L)'
;LALSNLYSCALCATYTPNVDVNLDFNMSNEKIKQVDISWEFSEEFFNVLLENYDFNYNDKFDPDELEIVKYTLLDYIKPKHFLTQFSFNGLEENINIKQFKNPKLQIKSPRLFFSYQVVLDMPIKDYNTFSI
;
A
#
# COMPACT_ATOMS: atom_id res chain seq x y z
N LEU A 1 25.48 -12.21 -3.69
CA LEU A 1 24.02 -11.93 -3.56
C LEU A 1 23.60 -11.77 -2.08
N ALA A 2 24.40 -11.09 -1.24
CA ALA A 2 24.20 -11.09 0.22
C ALA A 2 24.18 -9.67 0.84
N LEU A 3 23.86 -8.63 0.05
CA LEU A 3 23.76 -7.25 0.56
C LEU A 3 22.30 -6.80 0.77
N SER A 4 21.34 -7.39 0.06
CA SER A 4 19.91 -7.01 0.13
C SER A 4 19.22 -7.37 1.45
N ASN A 5 19.69 -8.40 2.17
CA ASN A 5 19.09 -8.81 3.45
C ASN A 5 19.53 -7.96 4.65
N LEU A 6 20.63 -7.21 4.55
CA LEU A 6 21.13 -6.39 5.67
C LEU A 6 20.32 -5.10 5.85
N TYR A 7 19.87 -4.49 4.75
CA TYR A 7 19.04 -3.27 4.78
C TYR A 7 17.56 -3.56 5.05
N SER A 8 17.08 -4.78 4.75
CA SER A 8 15.69 -5.18 4.97
C SER A 8 15.29 -5.23 6.46
N CYS A 9 16.21 -5.57 7.37
CA CYS A 9 15.93 -5.60 8.81
C CYS A 9 16.10 -4.25 9.51
N ALA A 10 16.87 -3.32 8.94
CA ALA A 10 17.12 -2.02 9.55
C ALA A 10 15.86 -1.12 9.57
N LEU A 11 15.02 -1.23 8.54
CA LEU A 11 13.75 -0.50 8.47
C LEU A 11 12.67 -1.11 9.39
N CYS A 12 12.59 -2.44 9.47
CA CYS A 12 11.57 -3.12 10.27
C CYS A 12 11.80 -3.06 11.80
N ALA A 13 13.03 -2.80 12.26
CA ALA A 13 13.34 -2.75 13.70
C ALA A 13 13.22 -1.36 14.33
N THR A 14 13.23 -0.29 13.53
CA THR A 14 13.45 1.08 14.04
C THR A 14 12.20 1.96 14.03
N TYR A 15 11.28 1.77 13.06
CA TYR A 15 10.14 2.67 12.91
C TYR A 15 8.93 2.00 12.23
N THR A 16 7.81 1.92 12.94
CA THR A 16 6.49 1.61 12.34
C THR A 16 5.86 2.92 11.89
N PRO A 17 5.65 3.14 10.58
CA PRO A 17 5.06 4.39 10.12
C PRO A 17 3.61 4.52 10.57
N ASN A 18 3.22 5.75 10.92
CA ASN A 18 1.82 6.11 10.97
C ASN A 18 1.33 6.33 9.53
N VAL A 19 0.21 5.69 9.18
CA VAL A 19 -0.33 5.71 7.82
C VAL A 19 -1.84 5.97 7.89
N ASP A 20 -2.28 6.98 7.15
CA ASP A 20 -3.70 7.20 6.90
C ASP A 20 -4.12 6.37 5.68
N VAL A 21 -5.12 5.50 5.87
CA VAL A 21 -5.63 4.61 4.83
C VAL A 21 -7.01 5.06 4.38
N ASN A 22 -7.12 5.43 3.11
CA ASN A 22 -8.39 5.75 2.47
C ASN A 22 -8.81 4.63 1.52
N LEU A 23 -10.12 4.36 1.50
CA LEU A 23 -10.76 3.37 0.65
C LEU A 23 -11.82 4.05 -0.21
N ASP A 24 -11.77 3.82 -1.52
CA ASP A 24 -12.78 4.26 -2.47
C ASP A 24 -13.40 3.04 -3.17
N PHE A 25 -14.71 2.87 -3.01
CA PHE A 25 -15.45 1.72 -3.52
C PHE A 25 -16.04 2.03 -4.89
N ASN A 26 -15.48 1.39 -5.91
CA ASN A 26 -16.01 1.46 -7.26
C ASN A 26 -17.14 0.45 -7.43
N MET A 27 -18.37 0.98 -7.51
CA MET A 27 -19.60 0.19 -7.64
C MET A 27 -20.18 0.26 -9.06
N SER A 28 -20.75 -0.83 -9.54
CA SER A 28 -21.47 -0.89 -10.82
C SER A 28 -22.50 -2.03 -10.77
N ASN A 29 -23.73 -1.74 -11.19
CA ASN A 29 -24.82 -2.72 -11.31
C ASN A 29 -24.97 -3.60 -10.05
N GLU A 30 -25.17 -2.97 -8.89
CA GLU A 30 -25.35 -3.65 -7.59
C GLU A 30 -24.16 -4.52 -7.17
N LYS A 31 -22.96 -4.25 -7.70
CA LYS A 31 -21.73 -4.93 -7.31
C LYS A 31 -20.62 -3.96 -6.94
N ILE A 32 -19.85 -4.30 -5.92
CA ILE A 32 -18.53 -3.71 -5.68
C ILE A 32 -17.55 -4.42 -6.62
N LYS A 33 -17.08 -3.71 -7.64
CA LYS A 33 -16.13 -4.21 -8.64
C LYS A 33 -14.70 -4.11 -8.15
N GLN A 34 -14.40 -3.07 -7.39
CA GLN A 34 -13.04 -2.74 -7.02
C GLN A 34 -13.03 -1.82 -5.82
N VAL A 35 -11.99 -1.94 -5.00
CA VAL A 35 -11.64 -0.95 -3.98
C VAL A 35 -10.31 -0.33 -4.39
N ASP A 36 -10.30 0.98 -4.54
CA ASP A 36 -9.06 1.75 -4.66
C ASP A 36 -8.57 2.09 -3.25
N ILE A 37 -7.33 1.72 -2.96
CA ILE A 37 -6.73 1.91 -1.64
C ILE A 37 -5.57 2.88 -1.79
N SER A 38 -5.57 3.91 -0.95
CA SER A 38 -4.47 4.86 -0.87
C SER A 38 -3.99 5.01 0.56
N TRP A 39 -2.67 4.98 0.71
CA TRP A 39 -1.94 5.18 1.94
C TRP A 39 -1.22 6.51 1.86
N GLU A 40 -1.42 7.33 2.87
CA GLU A 40 -0.65 8.55 3.10
C GLU A 40 0.26 8.30 4.29
N PHE A 41 1.57 8.31 4.04
CA PHE A 41 2.56 8.15 5.10
C PHE A 41 2.82 9.48 5.79
N SER A 42 3.11 9.41 7.08
CA SER A 42 3.48 10.58 7.87
C SER A 42 4.77 11.25 7.35
N GLU A 43 4.92 12.54 7.66
CA GLU A 43 6.09 13.32 7.28
C GLU A 43 7.38 12.77 7.90
N GLU A 44 7.30 12.22 9.12
CA GLU A 44 8.44 11.59 9.77
C GLU A 44 8.94 10.38 8.97
N PHE A 45 8.03 9.58 8.41
CA PHE A 45 8.42 8.46 7.56
C PHE A 45 9.09 8.93 6.27
N PHE A 46 8.58 10.01 5.67
CA PHE A 46 9.20 10.62 4.48
C PHE A 46 10.64 11.04 4.78
N ASN A 47 10.88 11.71 5.91
CA ASN A 47 12.21 12.16 6.31
C ASN A 47 13.17 10.99 6.58
N VAL A 48 12.71 9.95 7.29
CA VAL A 48 13.50 8.73 7.51
C VAL A 48 13.89 8.06 6.19
N LEU A 49 12.95 7.97 5.24
CA LEU A 49 13.28 7.43 3.92
C LEU A 49 14.28 8.33 3.19
N LEU A 50 14.14 9.65 3.26
CA LEU A 50 15.04 10.57 2.59
C LEU A 50 16.48 10.42 3.11
N GLU A 51 16.67 10.34 4.43
CA GLU A 51 17.98 10.11 5.06
C GLU A 51 18.66 8.81 4.63
N ASN A 52 17.89 7.78 4.24
CA ASN A 52 18.41 6.45 3.91
C ASN A 52 18.56 6.20 2.41
N TYR A 53 17.84 6.96 1.57
CA TYR A 53 17.74 6.71 0.12
C TYR A 53 18.13 7.91 -0.74
N ASP A 54 18.39 9.09 -0.17
CA ASP A 54 19.08 10.18 -0.87
C ASP A 54 20.58 9.84 -0.97
N PHE A 55 20.94 9.18 -2.07
CA PHE A 55 22.32 8.71 -2.27
C PHE A 55 23.25 9.82 -2.76
N ASN A 56 22.68 10.90 -3.28
CA ASN A 56 23.42 12.01 -3.86
C ASN A 56 23.43 13.27 -2.98
N TYR A 57 22.79 13.20 -1.81
CA TYR A 57 22.79 14.21 -0.75
C TYR A 57 22.26 15.57 -1.22
N ASN A 58 21.16 15.55 -1.98
CA ASN A 58 20.52 16.76 -2.50
C ASN A 58 19.22 17.15 -1.78
N ASP A 59 18.90 16.47 -0.67
CA ASP A 59 17.74 16.68 0.19
C ASP A 59 16.39 16.50 -0.54
N LYS A 60 16.36 15.68 -1.61
CA LYS A 60 15.12 15.29 -2.31
C LYS A 60 15.24 13.90 -2.91
N PHE A 61 14.11 13.24 -3.13
CA PHE A 61 14.10 11.99 -3.90
C PHE A 61 14.21 12.27 -5.39
N ASP A 62 15.25 11.74 -6.01
CA ASP A 62 15.33 11.63 -7.46
C ASP A 62 14.54 10.42 -7.98
N PRO A 63 14.18 10.38 -9.29
CA PRO A 63 13.30 9.35 -9.83
C PRO A 63 13.77 7.91 -9.62
N ASP A 64 15.08 7.67 -9.69
CA ASP A 64 15.72 6.37 -9.46
C ASP A 64 15.71 5.97 -7.97
N GLU A 65 15.94 6.91 -7.07
CA GLU A 65 15.82 6.71 -5.61
C GLU A 65 14.38 6.36 -5.23
N LEU A 66 13.40 7.08 -5.78
CA LEU A 66 11.97 6.78 -5.57
C LEU A 66 11.58 5.40 -6.12
N GLU A 67 12.18 4.99 -7.24
CA GLU A 67 11.94 3.66 -7.81
C GLU A 67 12.49 2.56 -6.88
N ILE A 68 13.67 2.76 -6.28
CA ILE A 68 14.23 1.85 -5.28
C ILE A 68 13.34 1.76 -4.04
N VAL A 69 12.85 2.90 -3.52
CA VAL A 69 11.89 2.92 -2.40
C VAL A 69 10.63 2.14 -2.76
N LYS A 70 10.09 2.35 -3.97
CA LYS A 70 8.89 1.63 -4.45
C LYS A 70 9.12 0.11 -4.50
N TYR A 71 10.21 -0.36 -5.08
CA TYR A 71 10.49 -1.79 -5.14
C TYR A 71 10.70 -2.38 -3.75
N THR A 72 11.42 -1.68 -2.89
CA THR A 72 11.66 -2.12 -1.50
C THR A 72 10.36 -2.25 -0.72
N LEU A 73 9.45 -1.26 -0.85
CA LEU A 73 8.11 -1.33 -0.26
C LEU A 73 7.31 -2.50 -0.83
N LEU A 74 7.31 -2.68 -2.16
CA LEU A 74 6.57 -3.76 -2.82
C LEU A 74 7.07 -5.15 -2.43
N ASP A 75 8.38 -5.35 -2.34
CA ASP A 75 8.97 -6.62 -1.92
C ASP A 75 8.58 -6.99 -0.49
N TYR A 76 8.39 -5.99 0.37
CA TYR A 76 7.91 -6.20 1.74
C TYR A 76 6.41 -6.51 1.80
N ILE A 77 5.56 -5.75 1.10
CA ILE A 77 4.10 -5.82 1.29
C ILE A 77 3.40 -6.85 0.38
N LYS A 78 3.88 -7.09 -0.84
CA LYS A 78 3.26 -8.05 -1.78
C LYS A 78 3.13 -9.47 -1.21
N PRO A 79 4.18 -10.10 -0.64
CA PRO A 79 4.05 -11.45 -0.08
C PRO A 79 3.15 -11.50 1.15
N LYS A 80 2.82 -10.34 1.73
CA LYS A 80 1.95 -10.18 2.91
C LYS A 80 0.57 -9.62 2.54
N HIS A 81 0.13 -9.83 1.29
CA HIS A 81 -1.17 -9.35 0.80
C HIS A 81 -1.42 -7.86 1.04
N PHE A 82 -0.39 -7.04 0.78
CA PHE A 82 -0.43 -5.59 1.00
C PHE A 82 -0.76 -5.21 2.46
N LEU A 83 -0.40 -6.07 3.42
CA LEU A 83 -0.68 -5.90 4.85
C LEU A 83 -2.16 -5.67 5.15
N THR A 84 -3.05 -6.15 4.30
CA THR A 84 -4.49 -5.89 4.39
C THR A 84 -5.25 -7.20 4.38
N GLN A 85 -6.19 -7.36 5.30
CA GLN A 85 -7.09 -8.51 5.36
C GLN A 85 -8.52 -8.04 5.10
N PHE A 86 -9.19 -8.67 4.14
CA PHE A 86 -10.58 -8.35 3.82
C PHE A 86 -11.50 -9.36 4.50
N SER A 87 -12.49 -8.87 5.23
CA SER A 87 -13.52 -9.70 5.85
C SER A 87 -14.90 -9.25 5.38
N PHE A 88 -15.70 -10.21 4.92
CA PHE A 88 -17.04 -9.96 4.39
C PHE A 88 -18.07 -10.73 5.22
N ASN A 89 -19.02 -10.01 5.82
CA ASN A 89 -20.09 -10.62 6.62
C ASN A 89 -21.43 -10.56 5.86
N GLY A 90 -22.29 -11.56 6.05
CA GLY A 90 -23.64 -11.60 5.47
C GLY A 90 -23.73 -12.17 4.06
N LEU A 91 -22.63 -12.74 3.53
CA LEU A 91 -22.61 -13.42 2.24
C LEU A 91 -22.64 -14.94 2.40
N GLU A 92 -23.43 -15.59 1.55
CA GLU A 92 -23.52 -17.06 1.48
C GLU A 92 -22.30 -17.69 0.78
N GLU A 93 -21.56 -16.90 -0.01
CA GLU A 93 -20.39 -17.33 -0.76
C GLU A 93 -19.10 -16.67 -0.23
N ASN A 94 -18.01 -17.43 -0.20
CA ASN A 94 -16.69 -16.91 0.13
C ASN A 94 -16.21 -15.94 -0.95
N ILE A 95 -16.02 -14.67 -0.60
CA ILE A 95 -15.44 -13.69 -1.51
C ILE A 95 -13.93 -13.78 -1.47
N ASN A 96 -13.39 -14.16 -2.62
CA ASN A 96 -11.95 -14.19 -2.85
C ASN A 96 -11.51 -12.91 -3.52
N ILE A 97 -10.43 -12.32 -3.00
CA ILE A 97 -9.72 -11.24 -3.67
C ILE A 97 -9.19 -11.80 -4.99
N LYS A 98 -9.66 -11.25 -6.11
CA LYS A 98 -9.25 -11.75 -7.43
C LYS A 98 -7.82 -11.32 -7.75
N GLN A 99 -7.49 -10.05 -7.47
CA GLN A 99 -6.21 -9.48 -7.85
C GLN A 99 -5.91 -8.17 -7.10
N PHE A 100 -4.63 -7.95 -6.79
CA PHE A 100 -4.08 -6.64 -6.49
C PHE A 100 -3.39 -6.08 -7.75
N LYS A 101 -3.74 -4.86 -8.18
CA LYS A 101 -3.21 -4.26 -9.41
C LYS A 101 -2.79 -2.81 -9.23
N ASN A 102 -2.01 -2.33 -10.19
CA ASN A 102 -1.61 -0.94 -10.37
C ASN A 102 -0.96 -0.28 -9.13
N PRO A 103 0.05 -0.89 -8.48
CA PRO A 103 0.76 -0.23 -7.40
C PRO A 103 1.52 1.00 -7.89
N LYS A 104 1.27 2.14 -7.24
CA LYS A 104 1.90 3.43 -7.55
C LYS A 104 2.43 4.06 -6.27
N LEU A 105 3.62 4.62 -6.35
CA LEU A 105 4.22 5.45 -5.31
C LEU A 105 4.38 6.85 -5.88
N GLN A 106 3.95 7.86 -5.13
CA GLN A 106 4.00 9.26 -5.52
C GLN A 106 4.49 10.10 -4.35
N ILE A 107 5.23 11.16 -4.64
CA ILE A 107 5.63 12.15 -3.64
C ILE A 107 4.77 13.39 -3.82
N LYS A 108 4.20 13.88 -2.72
CA LYS A 108 3.75 15.26 -2.60
C LYS A 108 4.46 15.82 -1.37
N SER A 109 5.70 16.28 -1.58
CA SER A 109 6.61 16.66 -0.50
C SER A 109 5.94 17.58 0.51
N PRO A 110 6.09 17.34 1.83
CA PRO A 110 6.98 16.35 2.45
C PRO A 110 6.29 15.02 2.78
N ARG A 111 5.36 14.56 1.93
CA ARG A 111 4.60 13.32 2.14
C ARG A 111 4.74 12.33 0.99
N LEU A 112 4.66 11.05 1.36
CA LEU A 112 4.69 9.91 0.45
C LEU A 112 3.30 9.29 0.36
N PHE A 113 2.88 8.95 -0.85
CA PHE A 113 1.57 8.36 -1.13
C PHE A 113 1.75 7.05 -1.87
N PHE A 114 1.24 5.96 -1.32
CA PHE A 114 1.18 4.68 -2.00
C PHE A 114 -0.27 4.34 -2.34
N SER A 115 -0.52 3.80 -3.53
CA SER A 115 -1.86 3.41 -3.93
C SER A 115 -1.84 2.13 -4.73
N TYR A 116 -2.92 1.35 -4.60
CA TYR A 116 -3.13 0.11 -5.33
C TYR A 116 -4.62 -0.18 -5.41
N GLN A 117 -5.00 -1.12 -6.28
CA GLN A 117 -6.39 -1.46 -6.51
C GLN A 117 -6.62 -2.93 -6.19
N VAL A 118 -7.71 -3.21 -5.49
CA VAL A 118 -8.14 -4.57 -5.16
C VAL A 118 -9.36 -4.89 -5.99
N VAL A 119 -9.23 -5.83 -6.92
CA VAL A 119 -10.33 -6.28 -7.77
C VAL A 119 -11.19 -7.25 -6.97
N LEU A 120 -12.44 -6.85 -6.81
CA LEU A 120 -13.51 -7.64 -6.21
C LEU A 120 -14.55 -7.94 -7.31
N ASP A 121 -15.61 -8.66 -6.95
CA ASP A 121 -16.80 -8.84 -7.77
C ASP A 121 -17.95 -9.23 -6.85
N MET A 122 -18.14 -8.40 -5.83
CA MET A 122 -19.02 -8.69 -4.71
C MET A 122 -20.43 -8.15 -5.00
N PRO A 123 -21.49 -8.96 -4.90
CA PRO A 123 -22.84 -8.44 -4.90
C PRO A 123 -23.12 -7.61 -3.65
N ILE A 124 -23.78 -6.48 -3.84
CA ILE A 124 -24.34 -5.64 -2.78
C ILE A 124 -25.72 -6.23 -2.48
N LYS A 125 -25.86 -6.91 -1.34
CA LYS A 125 -27.13 -7.35 -0.78
C LYS A 125 -27.48 -6.43 0.40
N ASP A 126 -28.77 -6.32 0.72
CA ASP A 126 -29.23 -5.60 1.91
C ASP A 126 -28.51 -6.15 3.17
N TYR A 127 -28.08 -5.25 4.05
CA TYR A 127 -27.37 -5.55 5.32
C TYR A 127 -25.92 -6.07 5.23
N ASN A 128 -25.24 -5.93 4.09
CA ASN A 128 -23.82 -6.27 3.99
C ASN A 128 -22.92 -5.26 4.75
N THR A 129 -22.05 -5.76 5.63
CA THR A 129 -21.00 -4.97 6.29
C THR A 129 -19.64 -5.30 5.69
N PHE A 130 -18.90 -4.26 5.28
CA PHE A 130 -17.52 -4.36 4.80
C PHE A 130 -16.56 -3.83 5.88
N SER A 131 -15.45 -4.53 6.11
CA SER A 131 -14.41 -4.12 7.06
C SER A 131 -13.01 -4.52 6.55
N ILE A 132 -12.02 -3.68 6.83
CA ILE A 132 -10.59 -3.89 6.51
C ILE A 132 -9.74 -3.94 7.77
#